data_AF-A0ABD3NEE6-F1
#
_entry.id   AF-A0ABD3NEE6-F1
#
_cell.length_a   1.000
_cell.length_b   1.000
_cell.length_c   1.000
_cell.angle_alpha   90.00
_cell.angle_beta   90.00
_cell.angle_gamma   90.00
#
_symmetry.space_group_name_H-M   'P 1'
#
loop_
_entity.id
_entity.type
_entity.pdbx_description
1 polymer ?
#
loop_
_entity_poly.entity_id
_entity_poly.type
_entity_poly.pdbx_seq_one_letter_code
_entity_poly.pdbx_strand_id
1 'polypeptide(L)'
;MNRLQSLKSNGTPEILLGSTILLIASIDYTLQQRDTTNKSQMMEELQAQVSFDAKQLEMDNKKLYKKEKPTILFTCLVKRVPPNFDGHKCLVGVEVGDILNVIEEGVGPGGQYNLCFVKNDDRDSRSDEMDVNVGWFPCSCLEVIKE
;
A
#
# COMPACT_ATOMS: atom_id res chain seq x y z
N MET A 1 19.14 49.57 -56.57
CA MET A 1 18.36 48.39 -56.11
C MET A 1 19.13 47.53 -55.09
N ASN A 2 19.98 48.09 -54.22
CA ASN A 2 20.92 47.28 -53.40
C ASN A 2 20.84 47.52 -51.88
N ARG A 3 19.69 47.97 -51.34
CA ARG A 3 19.52 48.13 -49.87
C ARG A 3 18.94 46.90 -49.18
N LEU A 4 18.23 46.03 -49.91
CA LEU A 4 17.58 44.84 -49.37
C LEU A 4 18.55 43.68 -49.10
N GLN A 5 19.74 43.65 -49.72
CA GLN A 5 20.73 42.60 -49.48
C GLN A 5 21.56 42.80 -48.20
N SER A 6 21.75 44.04 -47.72
CA SER A 6 22.52 44.30 -46.49
C SER A 6 21.76 43.97 -45.20
N LEU A 7 20.42 43.92 -45.25
CA LEU A 7 19.59 43.50 -44.13
C LEU A 7 19.68 41.98 -43.87
N LYS A 8 20.11 41.20 -44.87
CA LYS A 8 20.24 39.75 -44.77
C LYS A 8 21.52 39.29 -44.04
N SER A 9 22.50 40.18 -43.84
CA SER A 9 23.76 39.84 -43.16
C SER A 9 23.81 40.25 -41.68
N ASN A 10 22.73 40.80 -41.12
CA ASN A 10 22.69 41.25 -39.73
C ASN A 10 21.64 40.45 -38.94
N GLY A 11 22.05 39.31 -38.38
CA GLY A 11 21.38 38.65 -37.24
C GLY A 11 19.99 38.03 -37.49
N THR A 12 19.40 38.22 -38.67
CA THR A 12 18.06 37.71 -38.98
C THR A 12 17.98 36.18 -39.05
N PRO A 13 18.96 35.44 -39.62
CA PRO A 13 18.88 33.98 -39.64
C PRO A 13 19.08 33.34 -38.26
N GLU A 14 19.88 33.96 -37.39
CA GLU A 14 20.11 33.49 -36.01
C GLU A 14 18.87 33.71 -35.14
N ILE A 15 18.20 34.86 -35.28
CA ILE A 15 16.92 35.13 -34.58
C ILE A 15 15.84 34.15 -35.06
N LEU A 16 15.79 33.86 -36.36
CA LEU A 16 14.84 32.90 -36.92
C LEU A 16 15.07 31.49 -36.33
N LEU A 17 16.31 31.01 -36.32
CA LEU A 17 16.67 29.71 -35.73
C LEU A 17 16.36 29.66 -34.23
N GLY A 18 16.75 30.70 -33.48
CA GLY A 18 16.44 30.80 -32.05
C GLY A 18 14.94 30.76 -31.77
N SER A 19 14.13 31.46 -32.57
CA SER A 19 12.67 31.49 -32.42
C SER A 19 12.04 30.12 -32.67
N THR A 20 12.54 29.36 -33.65
CA THR A 20 12.02 28.01 -33.94
C THR A 20 12.34 27.01 -32.84
N ILE A 21 13.56 27.04 -32.28
CA ILE A 21 13.95 26.17 -31.17
C ILE A 21 13.12 26.50 -29.93
N LEU A 22 12.89 27.79 -29.64
CA LEU A 22 12.07 28.22 -28.50
C LEU A 22 10.63 27.73 -28.63
N LEU A 23 10.06 27.77 -29.85
CA LEU A 23 8.72 27.25 -30.14
C LEU A 23 8.63 25.73 -29.90
N ILE A 24 9.62 24.97 -30.37
CA ILE A 24 9.64 23.52 -30.16
C ILE A 24 9.78 23.19 -28.67
N ALA A 25 10.70 23.84 -27.98
CA ALA A 25 10.92 23.63 -26.54
C ALA A 25 9.70 24.04 -25.69
N SER A 26 8.99 25.11 -26.07
CA SER A 26 7.78 25.52 -25.36
C SER A 26 6.63 24.55 -25.57
N ILE A 27 6.46 23.98 -26.76
CA ILE A 27 5.48 22.90 -26.99
C ILE A 27 5.80 21.69 -26.11
N ASP A 28 7.05 21.23 -26.11
CA ASP A 28 7.47 20.06 -25.33
C ASP A 28 7.30 20.29 -23.81
N TYR A 29 7.65 21.49 -23.33
CA TYR A 29 7.44 21.90 -21.94
C TYR A 29 5.95 21.87 -21.56
N THR A 30 5.06 22.38 -22.41
CA THR A 30 3.61 22.37 -22.13
C THR A 30 3.01 20.97 -22.12
N LEU A 31 3.55 20.04 -22.92
CA LEU A 31 3.12 18.64 -22.91
C LEU A 31 3.60 17.92 -21.64
N GLN A 32 4.86 18.11 -21.23
CA GLN A 32 5.38 17.55 -19.97
C GLN A 32 4.63 18.08 -18.74
N GLN A 33 4.22 19.35 -18.75
CA GLN A 33 3.49 19.94 -17.63
C GLN A 33 2.09 19.34 -17.45
N ARG A 34 1.44 18.94 -18.54
CA ARG A 34 0.15 18.23 -18.50
C ARG A 34 0.31 16.82 -17.94
N ASP A 35 1.30 16.08 -18.41
CA ASP A 35 1.56 14.71 -17.96
C ASP A 35 1.92 14.64 -16.47
N THR A 36 2.71 15.60 -15.99
CA THR A 36 3.09 15.68 -14.56
C THR A 36 1.90 16.02 -13.68
N THR A 37 1.04 16.94 -14.12
CA THR A 37 -0.18 17.34 -13.37
C THR A 37 -1.19 16.20 -13.30
N ASN A 38 -1.41 15.48 -14.40
CA ASN A 38 -2.31 14.33 -14.43
C ASN A 38 -1.80 13.20 -13.51
N LYS A 39 -0.49 12.94 -13.51
CA LYS A 39 0.12 11.93 -12.62
C LYS A 39 -0.02 12.30 -11.15
N SER A 40 0.18 13.56 -10.77
CA SER A 40 0.04 13.97 -9.36
C SER A 40 -1.39 13.84 -8.87
N GLN A 41 -2.39 14.24 -9.66
CA GLN A 41 -3.80 14.11 -9.30
C GLN A 41 -4.21 12.64 -9.16
N MET A 42 -3.82 11.81 -10.13
CA MET A 42 -4.08 10.37 -10.09
C MET A 42 -3.43 9.70 -8.86
N MET A 43 -2.21 10.13 -8.49
CA MET A 43 -1.51 9.58 -7.34
C MET A 43 -2.17 9.96 -6.01
N GLU A 44 -2.70 11.18 -5.90
CA GLU A 44 -3.43 11.65 -4.72
C GLU A 44 -4.76 10.90 -4.53
N GLU A 45 -5.53 10.70 -5.60
CA GLU A 45 -6.76 9.91 -5.56
C GLU A 45 -6.50 8.46 -5.13
N LEU A 46 -5.44 7.84 -5.67
CA LEU A 46 -5.03 6.50 -5.26
C LEU A 46 -4.64 6.43 -3.78
N GLN A 47 -3.89 7.41 -3.27
CA GLN A 47 -3.53 7.45 -1.85
C GLN A 47 -4.77 7.62 -0.96
N ALA A 48 -5.71 8.49 -1.34
CA ALA A 48 -6.95 8.69 -0.61
C ALA A 48 -7.77 7.40 -0.55
N GLN A 49 -7.92 6.70 -1.69
CA GLN A 49 -8.66 5.44 -1.77
C GLN A 49 -8.01 4.33 -0.94
N VAL A 50 -6.69 4.14 -1.05
CA VAL A 50 -5.95 3.13 -0.27
C VAL A 50 -6.07 3.38 1.23
N SER A 51 -6.01 4.66 1.65
CA SER A 51 -6.14 5.01 3.07
C SER A 51 -7.55 4.76 3.62
N PHE A 52 -8.59 4.95 2.80
CA PHE A 52 -9.96 4.69 3.18
C PHE A 52 -10.22 3.19 3.29
N ASP A 53 -9.78 2.41 2.31
CA ASP A 53 -9.92 0.95 2.29
C ASP A 53 -9.19 0.30 3.47
N ALA A 54 -8.01 0.81 3.86
CA ALA A 54 -7.29 0.35 5.04
C ALA A 54 -8.09 0.55 6.34
N LYS A 55 -8.69 1.74 6.53
CA LYS A 55 -9.50 2.04 7.72
C LYS A 55 -10.81 1.28 7.76
N GLN A 56 -11.46 1.10 6.61
CA GLN A 56 -12.70 0.34 6.51
C GLN A 56 -12.50 -1.11 6.97
N LEU A 57 -11.38 -1.72 6.57
CA LEU A 57 -11.05 -3.10 6.91
C LEU A 57 -10.77 -3.29 8.40
N GLU A 58 -10.09 -2.33 9.03
CA GLU A 58 -9.88 -2.31 10.49
C GLU A 58 -11.22 -2.29 11.24
N MET A 59 -12.16 -1.46 10.78
CA MET A 59 -13.51 -1.39 11.38
C MET A 59 -14.31 -2.67 11.17
N ASP A 60 -14.23 -3.29 9.99
CA ASP A 60 -14.97 -4.51 9.68
C ASP A 60 -14.41 -5.72 10.46
N ASN A 61 -13.08 -5.79 10.62
CA ASN A 61 -12.45 -6.75 11.53
C ASN A 61 -12.94 -6.54 12.97
N LYS A 62 -12.92 -5.31 13.50
CA LYS A 62 -13.38 -5.04 14.87
C LYS A 62 -14.86 -5.41 15.09
N LYS A 63 -15.72 -5.25 14.08
CA LYS A 63 -17.14 -5.63 14.15
C LYS A 63 -17.36 -7.14 14.14
N LEU A 64 -16.57 -7.89 13.38
CA LEU A 64 -16.69 -9.36 13.33
C LEU A 64 -16.48 -9.98 14.71
N TYR A 65 -15.53 -9.46 15.49
CA TYR A 65 -15.16 -9.98 16.81
C TYR A 65 -16.09 -9.53 17.94
N LYS A 66 -16.79 -8.39 17.79
CA LYS A 66 -17.77 -7.94 18.77
C LYS A 66 -19.08 -8.72 18.71
N LYS A 67 -19.41 -9.33 17.58
CA LYS A 67 -20.74 -9.93 17.35
C LYS A 67 -20.81 -11.40 17.77
N GLU A 68 -19.72 -12.14 17.62
CA GLU A 68 -19.62 -13.55 18.02
C GLU A 68 -18.22 -13.82 18.59
N LYS A 69 -18.13 -14.47 19.76
CA LYS A 69 -16.85 -14.95 20.27
C LYS A 69 -16.31 -15.96 19.26
N PRO A 70 -15.15 -15.72 18.63
CA PRO A 70 -14.63 -16.63 17.62
C PRO A 70 -14.35 -17.99 18.27
N THR A 71 -14.79 -19.05 17.62
CA THR A 71 -14.47 -20.42 18.05
C THR A 71 -13.03 -20.69 17.63
N ILE A 72 -12.16 -20.94 18.61
CA ILE A 72 -10.76 -21.29 18.36
C ILE A 72 -10.71 -22.74 17.91
N LEU A 73 -10.13 -23.01 16.74
CA LEU A 73 -9.96 -24.36 16.23
C LEU A 73 -8.76 -25.04 16.92
N PHE A 74 -7.61 -24.37 16.92
CA PHE A 74 -6.37 -24.83 17.54
C PHE A 74 -5.39 -23.66 17.68
N THR A 75 -4.31 -23.92 18.40
CA THR A 75 -3.27 -22.94 18.70
C THR A 75 -1.97 -23.29 17.98
N CYS A 76 -1.27 -22.28 17.48
CA CYS A 76 -0.02 -22.41 16.73
C CYS A 76 1.11 -21.59 17.35
N LEU A 77 2.33 -22.10 17.25
CA LEU A 77 3.55 -21.37 17.50
C LEU A 77 4.11 -20.80 16.19
N VAL A 78 4.56 -19.56 16.22
CA VAL A 78 5.22 -18.91 15.07
C VAL A 78 6.66 -19.38 14.99
N LYS A 79 6.99 -20.15 13.94
CA LYS A 79 8.35 -20.65 13.71
C LYS A 79 9.21 -19.66 12.93
N ARG A 80 8.58 -18.90 12.03
CA ARG A 80 9.25 -17.94 11.15
C ARG A 80 8.28 -16.82 10.79
N VAL A 81 8.81 -15.61 10.64
CA VAL A 81 8.07 -14.49 10.05
C VAL A 81 8.61 -14.25 8.64
N PRO A 82 7.79 -14.26 7.58
CA PRO A 82 8.25 -13.94 6.24
C PRO A 82 8.75 -12.49 6.16
N PRO A 83 9.85 -12.21 5.45
CA PRO A 83 10.28 -10.84 5.21
C PRO A 83 9.22 -10.12 4.35
N ASN A 84 8.86 -8.89 4.72
CA ASN A 84 7.85 -8.06 4.06
C ASN A 84 6.45 -8.70 4.04
N PHE A 85 6.05 -9.34 5.15
CA PHE A 85 4.69 -9.82 5.32
C PHE A 85 3.76 -8.68 5.75
N ASP A 86 3.45 -7.76 4.83
CA ASP A 86 2.69 -6.53 5.05
C ASP A 86 1.50 -6.38 4.08
N GLY A 87 0.69 -7.42 3.95
CA GLY A 87 -0.54 -7.36 3.15
C GLY A 87 -1.73 -6.77 3.89
N HIS A 88 -2.71 -6.24 3.14
CA HIS A 88 -3.97 -5.67 3.65
C HIS A 88 -4.81 -6.59 4.56
N LYS A 89 -4.57 -7.90 4.53
CA LYS A 89 -5.23 -8.88 5.41
C LYS A 89 -4.25 -9.63 6.30
N CYS A 90 -2.97 -9.30 6.25
CA CYS A 90 -1.95 -10.02 7.00
C CYS A 90 -1.99 -9.63 8.47
N LEU A 91 -1.74 -10.60 9.34
CA LEU A 91 -1.54 -10.33 10.76
C LEU A 91 -0.16 -9.68 10.94
N VAL A 92 -0.14 -8.42 11.39
CA VAL A 92 1.08 -7.60 11.52
C VAL A 92 1.52 -7.56 12.99
N GLY A 93 2.83 -7.41 13.23
CA GLY A 93 3.39 -7.26 14.58
C GLY A 93 3.56 -8.59 15.33
N VAL A 94 3.73 -9.67 14.59
CA VAL A 94 3.97 -11.02 15.12
C VAL A 94 5.46 -11.32 15.09
N GLU A 95 5.98 -11.89 16.17
CA GLU A 95 7.37 -12.31 16.33
C GLU A 95 7.53 -13.83 16.34
N VAL A 96 8.76 -14.31 16.14
CA VAL A 96 9.06 -15.75 16.24
C VAL A 96 8.96 -16.17 17.70
N GLY A 97 8.18 -17.23 17.96
CA GLY A 97 7.86 -17.70 19.30
C GLY A 97 6.49 -17.25 19.81
N ASP A 98 5.80 -16.34 19.11
CA ASP A 98 4.44 -15.95 19.48
C ASP A 98 3.45 -17.10 19.31
N ILE A 99 2.43 -17.08 20.17
CA ILE A 99 1.34 -18.04 20.16
C ILE A 99 0.12 -17.40 19.48
N LEU A 100 -0.31 -18.00 18.38
CA LEU A 100 -1.47 -17.57 17.60
C LEU A 100 -2.65 -18.52 17.80
N ASN A 101 -3.84 -17.97 17.94
CA ASN A 101 -5.07 -18.75 17.94
C ASN A 101 -5.68 -18.75 16.54
N VAL A 102 -5.92 -19.94 15.98
CA VAL A 102 -6.49 -20.11 14.65
C VAL A 102 -8.00 -20.19 14.74
N ILE A 103 -8.68 -19.39 13.92
CA ILE A 103 -10.15 -19.34 13.83
C ILE A 103 -10.64 -20.05 12.57
N GLU A 104 -9.89 -19.93 11.48
CA GLU A 104 -10.24 -20.52 10.19
C GLU A 104 -8.98 -21.03 9.49
N GLU A 105 -9.03 -22.26 8.98
CA GLU A 105 -7.95 -22.87 8.22
C GLU A 105 -8.12 -22.66 6.72
N GLY A 106 -7.00 -22.58 6.00
CA GLY A 106 -7.02 -22.66 4.53
C GLY A 106 -7.67 -21.44 3.85
N VAL A 107 -7.48 -20.26 4.43
CA VAL A 107 -7.92 -18.98 3.86
C VAL A 107 -6.93 -18.44 2.83
N GLY A 108 -7.41 -17.47 2.06
CA GLY A 108 -6.60 -16.76 1.06
C GLY A 108 -6.30 -17.57 -0.22
N PRO A 109 -5.47 -17.01 -1.11
CA PRO A 109 -5.19 -17.62 -2.41
C PRO A 109 -4.54 -19.01 -2.24
N GLY A 110 -5.19 -20.04 -2.78
CA GLY A 110 -4.69 -21.42 -2.72
C GLY A 110 -4.70 -22.05 -1.32
N GLY A 111 -5.42 -21.47 -0.35
CA GLY A 111 -5.53 -22.01 1.01
C GLY A 111 -4.21 -22.06 1.78
N GLN A 112 -3.29 -21.14 1.46
CA GLN A 112 -1.93 -21.12 2.03
C GLN A 112 -1.83 -20.35 3.35
N TYR A 113 -2.93 -19.76 3.83
CA TYR A 113 -2.97 -18.94 5.02
C TYR A 113 -4.01 -19.47 5.99
N ASN A 114 -3.83 -19.16 7.27
CA ASN A 114 -4.83 -19.35 8.32
C ASN A 114 -5.25 -17.99 8.84
N LEU A 115 -6.53 -17.84 9.21
CA LEU A 115 -7.01 -16.66 9.91
C LEU A 115 -6.70 -16.82 11.39
N CYS A 116 -5.85 -15.94 11.89
CA CYS A 116 -5.27 -16.02 13.22
C CYS A 116 -5.50 -14.72 14.00
N PHE A 117 -5.45 -14.82 15.32
CA PHE A 117 -5.36 -13.65 16.19
C PHE A 117 -4.34 -13.83 17.31
N VAL A 118 -3.77 -12.71 17.74
CA VAL A 118 -2.89 -12.60 18.91
C VAL A 118 -3.70 -12.08 20.08
N LYS A 119 -3.62 -12.75 21.23
CA LYS A 119 -4.12 -12.22 22.50
C LYS A 119 -2.98 -11.43 23.16
N ASN A 120 -3.02 -10.10 23.04
CA ASN A 120 -2.09 -9.25 23.78
C ASN A 120 -2.47 -9.28 25.26
N ASP A 121 -1.75 -10.05 26.08
CA ASP A 121 -1.96 -10.07 27.53
C ASP A 121 -1.39 -8.81 28.23
N ASP A 122 -0.54 -8.03 27.56
CA ASP A 122 0.22 -6.92 28.18
C ASP A 122 -0.40 -5.51 28.04
N ARG A 123 -1.57 -5.35 27.41
CA ARG A 123 -2.24 -4.03 27.35
C ARG A 123 -3.29 -3.89 28.43
N ASP A 124 -2.83 -3.28 29.53
CA ASP A 124 -3.55 -2.52 30.55
C ASP A 124 -5.08 -2.71 30.56
N SER A 125 -5.58 -3.43 31.57
CA SER A 125 -6.96 -3.89 31.77
C SER A 125 -7.99 -2.77 32.05
N ARG A 126 -7.84 -1.59 31.44
CA ARG A 126 -8.65 -0.39 31.71
C ARG A 126 -9.63 -0.02 30.60
N SER A 127 -9.62 -0.70 29.47
CA SER A 127 -10.66 -0.56 28.44
C SER A 127 -11.28 -1.91 28.13
N ASP A 128 -12.59 -2.00 28.29
CA ASP A 128 -13.47 -3.15 27.98
C ASP A 128 -13.51 -3.50 26.46
N GLU A 129 -12.54 -2.99 25.69
CA GLU A 129 -12.32 -3.34 24.29
C GLU A 129 -11.05 -4.19 24.22
N MET A 130 -11.21 -5.51 24.10
CA MET A 130 -10.11 -6.38 23.67
C MET A 130 -9.66 -5.89 22.29
N ASP A 131 -8.50 -5.22 22.22
CA ASP A 131 -7.78 -4.98 20.98
C ASP A 131 -7.21 -6.32 20.50
N VAL A 132 -8.09 -7.14 19.90
CA VAL A 132 -7.72 -8.40 19.27
C VAL A 132 -7.15 -8.06 17.91
N ASN A 133 -5.85 -8.27 17.73
CA ASN A 133 -5.20 -8.12 16.44
C ASN A 133 -5.43 -9.40 15.62
N VAL A 134 -5.96 -9.24 14.42
CA VAL A 134 -6.51 -10.33 13.59
C VAL A 134 -5.99 -10.20 12.18
N GLY A 135 -5.56 -11.31 11.62
CA GLY A 135 -5.21 -11.36 10.21
C GLY A 135 -4.79 -12.74 9.75
N TRP A 136 -4.46 -12.81 8.47
CA TRP A 136 -3.94 -13.99 7.81
C TRP A 136 -2.48 -14.20 8.17
N PHE A 137 -2.10 -15.43 8.43
CA PHE A 137 -0.71 -15.82 8.63
C PHE A 137 -0.40 -17.10 7.84
N PRO A 138 0.79 -17.24 7.22
CA PRO A 138 1.06 -18.35 6.32
C PRO A 138 1.16 -19.67 7.08
N CYS A 139 0.49 -20.71 6.57
CA CYS A 139 0.49 -22.04 7.20
C CYS A 139 1.90 -22.63 7.30
N SER A 140 2.76 -22.34 6.32
CA SER A 140 4.15 -22.81 6.26
C SER A 140 5.04 -22.25 7.37
N CYS A 141 4.59 -21.19 8.04
CA CYS A 141 5.32 -20.48 9.08
C CYS A 141 4.85 -20.84 10.50
N LEU A 142 3.83 -21.70 10.60
CA LEU A 142 3.18 -22.08 11.85
C LEU A 142 3.47 -23.53 12.21
N GLU A 143 3.59 -23.78 13.51
CA GLU A 143 3.70 -25.12 14.08
C GLU A 143 2.53 -25.34 15.04
N VAL A 144 1.72 -26.37 14.77
CA VAL A 144 0.55 -26.68 15.61
C VAL A 144 1.01 -27.17 16.97
N ILE A 145 0.58 -26.48 18.02
CA ILE A 145 0.80 -26.93 19.40
C ILE A 145 -0.25 -28.02 19.66
N LYS A 146 0.20 -29.27 19.75
CA LYS A 146 -0.65 -30.38 20.18
C LYS A 146 -0.64 -30.40 21.72
N GLU A 147 -1.80 -30.14 22.33
CA GLU A 147 -2.05 -30.52 23.72
C GLU A 147 -2.14 -32.05 23.87
#